data_AF-A0A429JQ33-F1
#
_entry.id   AF-A0A429JQ33-F1
#
_cell.length_a   1.000
_cell.length_b   1.000
_cell.length_c   1.000
_cell.angle_alpha   90.00
_cell.angle_beta   90.00
_cell.angle_gamma   90.00
#
_symmetry.space_group_name_H-M   'P 1'
#
loop_
_entity.id
_entity.type
_entity.pdbx_description
1 polymer ?
#
loop_
_entity_poly.entity_id
_entity_poly.type
_entity_poly.pdbx_seq_one_letter_code
_entity_poly.pdbx_strand_id
1 'polypeptide(L)' 'MIERTRQLAETGLTPLLTQSQLEAFYGVSDWTVNQWVKRGCPIEPTPFRGRRFDLERVKKWVAEGATADD' A
#
# COMPACT_ATOMS: atom_id res chain seq x y z
N MET A 1 12.17 9.13 -19.69
CA MET A 1 11.34 8.99 -18.46
C MET A 1 11.15 7.51 -18.09
N ILE A 2 12.19 6.80 -17.65
CA ILE A 2 12.04 5.49 -16.96
C ILE A 2 13.25 5.30 -16.03
N GLU A 3 13.37 6.12 -14.99
CA GLU A 3 14.42 5.95 -13.97
C GLU A 3 13.85 6.24 -12.58
N ARG A 4 12.78 5.54 -12.21
CA ARG A 4 12.17 5.71 -10.88
C ARG A 4 11.76 4.40 -10.19
N THR A 5 12.35 3.28 -10.59
CA THR A 5 12.02 1.97 -9.99
C THR A 5 13.24 1.09 -9.72
N ARG A 6 14.45 1.68 -9.64
CA ARG A 6 15.70 0.93 -9.40
C ARG A 6 16.43 1.24 -8.08
N GLN A 7 15.81 1.98 -7.16
CA GLN A 7 16.37 2.24 -5.82
C GLN A 7 15.41 1.77 -4.73
N LEU A 8 15.08 0.48 -4.68
CA LEU A 8 14.37 -0.12 -3.54
C LEU A 8 14.86 -1.55 -3.26
N ALA A 9 16.09 -1.87 -3.64
CA ALA A 9 16.68 -3.19 -3.45
C ALA A 9 18.07 -3.05 -2.85
N GLU A 10 18.21 -2.44 -1.67
CA GLU A 10 19.47 -2.46 -0.92
C GLU A 10 19.29 -2.11 0.57
N THR A 11 18.29 -2.72 1.20
CA THR A 11 18.23 -3.06 2.64
C THR A 11 16.91 -3.78 2.83
N GLY A 12 16.85 -4.82 3.67
CA GLY A 12 15.61 -5.56 3.99
C GLY A 12 14.56 -4.75 4.76
N LEU A 13 14.44 -3.45 4.46
CA LEU A 13 13.44 -2.53 4.96
C LEU A 13 12.39 -2.38 3.85
N THR A 14 11.29 -3.11 3.99
CA THR A 14 10.14 -3.00 3.09
C THR A 14 9.71 -1.52 3.02
N PRO A 15 9.59 -0.93 1.81
CA PRO A 15 9.25 0.48 1.70
C PRO A 15 7.80 0.71 2.11
N LEU A 16 7.60 1.35 3.26
CA LEU A 16 6.29 1.81 3.69
C LEU A 16 5.79 2.91 2.75
N LEU A 17 4.73 2.59 2.01
CA LEU A 17 4.15 3.49 1.03
C LEU A 17 3.27 4.55 1.71
N THR A 18 3.28 5.76 1.16
CA THR A 18 2.22 6.73 1.42
C THR A 18 0.94 6.33 0.70
N GLN A 19 -0.18 6.98 1.06
CA GLN A 19 -1.45 6.80 0.35
C GLN A 19 -1.30 7.05 -1.16
N SER A 20 -0.69 8.16 -1.56
CA SER A 20 -0.49 8.51 -2.98
C SER A 20 0.40 7.52 -3.73
N GLN A 21 1.37 6.90 -3.04
CA GLN A 21 2.19 5.84 -3.63
C GLN A 21 1.39 4.55 -3.80
N LEU A 22 0.52 4.22 -2.86
CA LEU A 22 -0.37 3.07 -2.95
C LEU A 22 -1.40 3.25 -4.07
N GLU A 23 -1.98 4.45 -4.19
CA GLU A 23 -2.86 4.87 -5.28
C GLU A 23 -2.18 4.68 -6.64
N ALA A 24 -0.96 5.20 -6.79
CA ALA A 24 -0.18 5.05 -8.02
C ALA A 24 0.21 3.59 -8.30
N PHE A 25 0.50 2.79 -7.27
CA PHE A 25 0.86 1.38 -7.43
C PHE A 25 -0.31 0.52 -7.93
N TYR A 26 -1.50 0.72 -7.38
CA TYR A 26 -2.71 -0.03 -7.74
C TYR A 26 -3.53 0.63 -8.86
N GLY A 27 -3.20 1.85 -9.28
CA GLY A 27 -3.98 2.61 -10.25
C GLY A 27 -5.38 2.99 -9.75
N VAL A 28 -5.51 3.24 -8.45
CA VAL A 28 -6.79 3.52 -7.79
C VAL A 28 -6.83 4.95 -7.22
N SER A 29 -8.04 5.48 -7.07
CA SER A 29 -8.27 6.79 -6.46
C SER A 29 -8.09 6.78 -4.93
N ASP A 30 -7.89 7.95 -4.34
CA ASP A 30 -7.83 8.16 -2.89
C ASP A 30 -9.06 7.60 -2.17
N TRP A 31 -10.24 7.73 -2.78
CA TRP A 31 -11.49 7.19 -2.25
C TRP A 31 -11.43 5.68 -2.07
N THR A 32 -10.85 4.95 -3.03
CA THR A 32 -10.70 3.50 -2.98
C THR A 32 -9.78 3.09 -1.83
N VAL A 33 -8.64 3.78 -1.68
CA VAL A 33 -7.72 3.52 -0.56
C VAL A 33 -8.39 3.84 0.78
N ASN A 34 -9.16 4.93 0.86
CA ASN A 34 -9.95 5.25 2.04
C ASN A 34 -10.99 4.16 2.38
N GLN A 35 -11.62 3.55 1.37
CA GLN A 35 -12.51 2.40 1.59
C GLN A 35 -11.73 1.17 2.09
N TRP A 36 -10.54 0.90 1.56
CA TRP A 36 -9.69 -0.19 2.06
C TRP A 36 -9.35 0.01 3.53
N VAL A 37 -8.96 1.22 3.93
CA VAL A 37 -8.71 1.56 5.33
C VAL A 37 -9.93 1.30 6.20
N LYS A 38 -11.13 1.70 5.76
CA LYS A 38 -12.38 1.42 6.48
C LYS A 38 -12.71 -0.07 6.59
N ARG A 39 -12.31 -0.87 5.59
CA ARG A 39 -12.47 -2.33 5.56
C ARG A 39 -11.40 -3.08 6.38
N GLY A 40 -10.46 -2.38 6.99
CA GLY A 40 -9.42 -2.99 7.82
C GLY A 40 -8.11 -3.31 7.08
N CYS A 41 -7.83 -2.61 5.97
CA CYS A 41 -6.54 -2.70 5.30
C CYS A 41 -5.38 -2.39 6.28
N PRO A 42 -4.29 -3.19 6.27
CA PRO A 42 -3.21 -3.04 7.22
C PRO A 42 -2.46 -1.71 7.04
N ILE A 43 -2.37 -0.95 8.12
CA ILE A 43 -1.65 0.32 8.19
C ILE A 43 -0.61 0.19 9.30
N GLU A 44 0.63 0.56 9.00
CA GLU A 44 1.70 0.56 9.98
C GLU A 44 1.60 1.77 10.91
N PRO A 45 1.62 1.56 12.24
CA PRO A 45 1.64 2.65 13.19
C PRO A 45 3.00 3.32 13.17
N THR A 46 3.07 4.53 12.62
CA THR A 46 4.30 5.34 12.63
C THR A 46 4.25 6.44 13.68
N PRO A 47 5.40 6.83 14.27
CA PRO A 47 5.46 7.93 15.25
C PRO A 47 5.13 9.30 14.64
N PHE A 48 5.08 9.42 13.31
CA PHE A 48 4.70 10.64 12.59
C PHE A 48 3.22 10.62 12.19
N ARG A 49 2.62 11.81 12.06
CA ARG A 49 1.27 11.95 11.50
C ARG A 49 1.26 11.49 10.04
N GLY A 50 0.60 10.38 9.77
CA GLY A 50 0.35 9.89 8.42
C GLY A 50 0.05 8.39 8.39
N ARG A 51 -0.72 7.95 7.39
CA ARG A 51 -0.92 6.52 7.13
C ARG A 51 0.26 5.99 6.33
N ARG A 52 0.75 4.82 6.74
CA ARG A 52 1.82 4.09 6.05
C ARG A 52 1.35 2.69 5.74
N PHE A 53 1.58 2.28 4.51
CA PHE A 53 1.10 1.01 3.99
C PHE A 53 2.30 0.13 3.69
N ASP A 54 2.37 -1.02 4.35
CA ASP A 54 3.30 -2.07 3.96
C ASP A 54 2.76 -2.74 2.69
N LEU A 55 3.52 -2.63 1.60
CA LEU A 55 3.09 -3.14 0.31
C LEU A 55 2.83 -4.65 0.31
N GLU A 56 3.62 -5.44 1.04
CA GLU A 56 3.44 -6.90 1.09
C GLU A 56 2.19 -7.27 1.89
N ARG A 57 1.97 -6.60 3.03
CA ARG A 57 0.75 -6.81 3.84
C ARG A 57 -0.50 -6.39 3.09
N VAL A 58 -0.48 -5.25 2.40
CA VAL A 58 -1.61 -4.80 1.60
C VAL A 58 -1.85 -5.74 0.43
N LYS A 59 -0.81 -6.21 -0.27
CA LYS A 59 -0.95 -7.22 -1.33
C LYS A 59 -1.62 -8.49 -0.83
N LYS A 60 -1.18 -9.00 0.31
CA LYS A 60 -1.77 -10.20 0.93
C LYS A 60 -3.23 -9.97 1.31
N TRP A 61 -3.54 -8.84 1.94
CA TRP A 61 -4.91 -8.48 2.31
C TRP A 61 -5.83 -8.31 1.09
N VAL A 62 -5.36 -7.63 0.03
CA VAL A 62 -6.11 -7.49 -1.23
C VAL A 62 -6.32 -8.85 -1.88
N ALA A 63 -5.31 -9.72 -1.90
CA ALA A 63 -5.44 -11.07 -2.44
C ALA A 63 -6.45 -11.92 -1.66
N GLU A 64 -6.45 -11.83 -0.32
CA GLU A 64 -7.43 -12.51 0.54
C GLU A 64 -8.85 -11.98 0.32
N GLY A 65 -9.01 -10.66 0.18
CA GLY A 65 -10.30 -10.00 -0.06
C GLY A 65 -10.86 -10.18 -1.47
N ALA A 66 -10.01 -10.34 -2.49
CA ALA A 66 -10.43 -10.58 -3.87
C ALA A 66 -11.05 -11.98 -4.06
N THR A 67 -10.65 -12.97 -3.26
CA THR A 67 -11.24 -14.32 -3.26
C THR A 67 -12.64 -14.42 -2.65
N ALA A 68 -13.19 -13.34 -2.09
CA ALA A 68 -14.51 -13.34 -1.43
C ALA A 68 -15.63 -12.71 -2.28
N ASP A 69 -15.33 -12.27 -3.50
CA ASP A 69 -16.28 -11.61 -4.44
C ASP A 69 -16.20 -12.28 -5.83
N ASP A 70 -16.34 -13.61 -5.88
CA ASP A 70 -16.63 -14.41 -7.09
C ASP A 70 -17.90 -15.25 -6.88
#